data_AF-A0A060BMX3-F1
#
_entry.id   AF-A0A060BMX3-F1
#
_cell.length_a   1.000
_cell.length_b   1.000
_cell.length_c   1.000
_cell.angle_alpha   90.00
_cell.angle_beta   90.00
_cell.angle_gamma   90.00
#
_symmetry.space_group_name_H-M   'P 1'
#
loop_
_entity.id
_entity.type
_entity.pdbx_description
1 polymer ?
#
loop_
_entity_poly.entity_id
_entity_poly.type
_entity_poly.pdbx_seq_one_letter_code
_entity_poly.pdbx_strand_id
1 'polypeptide(L)' 'RHGCDFVMTTGEAIVEQLTTDGFLPKERVASVPTGIDTNRFSPGDKHEARRALGLPEDAFIFGIIAT' A
#
# COMPACT_ATOMS: atom_id res chain seq x y z
N ARG A 1 -2.96 -12.06 30.11
CA ARG A 1 -3.34 -12.58 28.77
C ARG A 1 -2.53 -11.77 27.76
N HIS A 2 -1.53 -12.36 27.09
CA HIS A 2 -0.77 -11.64 26.05
C HIS A 2 -1.53 -11.79 24.73
N GLY A 3 -2.05 -10.69 24.19
CA GLY A 3 -2.90 -10.69 22.99
C GLY A 3 -2.12 -10.81 21.68
N CYS A 4 -0.89 -10.28 21.63
CA CYS A 4 -0.02 -10.29 20.46
C CYS A 4 1.45 -10.11 20.91
N ASP A 5 2.37 -10.86 20.30
CA ASP A 5 3.81 -10.76 20.59
C ASP A 5 4.52 -9.71 19.74
N PHE A 6 4.07 -9.50 18.50
CA PHE A 6 4.67 -8.57 17.54
C PHE A 6 3.65 -8.11 16.48
N VAL A 7 3.69 -6.83 16.12
CA VAL A 7 2.83 -6.24 15.09
C VAL A 7 3.63 -5.85 13.86
N MET A 8 3.15 -6.26 12.69
CA MET A 8 3.69 -5.82 11.41
C MET A 8 2.70 -4.84 10.77
N THR A 9 3.19 -3.70 10.31
CA THR A 9 2.39 -2.68 9.60
C THR A 9 2.99 -2.42 8.24
N THR A 10 2.32 -1.65 7.39
CA THR A 10 2.76 -1.37 6.02
C THR A 10 3.43 -0.01 5.83
N GLY A 11 3.69 0.73 6.93
CA GLY A 11 4.31 2.05 6.84
C GLY A 11 4.92 2.53 8.16
N GLU A 12 6.06 3.20 8.05
CA GLU A 12 6.82 3.75 9.19
C GLU A 12 6.00 4.75 10.02
N ALA A 13 5.13 5.54 9.38
CA ALA A 13 4.25 6.48 10.09
C ALA A 13 3.33 5.76 11.09
N ILE A 14 2.88 4.54 10.77
CA ILE A 14 2.04 3.75 11.68
C ILE A 14 2.88 3.21 12.85
N VAL A 15 4.13 2.81 12.58
CA VAL A 15 5.08 2.40 13.64
C VAL A 15 5.33 3.56 14.61
N GLU A 16 5.62 4.75 14.08
CA GLU A 16 5.85 5.95 14.86
C GLU A 16 4.62 6.31 15.71
N GLN A 17 3.42 6.28 15.11
CA GLN A 17 2.19 6.57 15.85
C GLN A 17 1.94 5.56 16.97
N LEU A 18 2.02 4.25 16.69
CA LEU A 18 1.77 3.20 17.68
C LEU A 18 2.75 3.24 18.86
N THR A 19 3.99 3.66 18.60
CA THR A 19 5.02 3.81 19.64
C THR A 19 4.86 5.11 20.42
N THR A 20 4.60 6.22 19.75
CA THR A 20 4.43 7.55 20.37
C THR A 20 3.19 7.61 21.25
N ASP A 21 2.09 7.00 20.81
CA ASP A 21 0.84 6.93 21.59
C ASP A 21 0.90 5.89 22.73
N GLY A 22 2.01 5.15 22.86
CA GLY A 22 2.22 4.17 23.93
C GLY A 22 1.45 2.85 23.76
N PHE A 23 0.91 2.56 22.57
CA PHE A 23 0.21 1.32 22.30
C PHE A 23 1.16 0.12 22.27
N LEU A 24 2.35 0.27 21.70
CA LEU A 24 3.35 -0.80 21.57
C LEU A 24 4.77 -0.27 21.84
N PRO A 25 5.64 -1.05 22.49
CA PRO A 25 7.06 -0.74 22.54
C PRO A 25 7.70 -0.93 21.16
N LYS A 26 8.74 -0.14 20.85
CA LYS A 26 9.40 -0.12 19.53
C LYS A 26 9.95 -1.48 19.11
N GLU A 27 10.33 -2.32 20.07
CA GLU A 27 10.89 -3.65 19.83
C GLU A 27 9.82 -4.68 19.45
N ARG A 28 8.52 -4.31 19.47
CA ARG A 28 7.39 -5.19 19.16
C ARG A 28 6.57 -4.75 17.95
N VAL A 29 7.08 -3.82 17.17
CA VAL A 29 6.42 -3.34 15.95
C VAL A 29 7.43 -3.03 14.85
N ALA A 30 7.11 -3.40 13.61
CA ALA A 30 7.92 -3.03 12.44
C ALA A 30 7.05 -2.78 11.21
N SER A 31 7.56 -1.92 10.33
CA SER A 31 7.01 -1.70 9.00
C SER A 31 7.59 -2.72 8.03
N VAL A 32 6.71 -3.36 7.27
CA VAL A 32 7.04 -4.22 6.15
C VAL A 32 6.28 -3.71 4.93
N PRO A 33 6.98 -3.37 3.83
CA PRO A 33 6.33 -2.87 2.62
C PRO A 33 5.23 -3.80 2.14
N THR A 34 4.12 -3.23 1.68
CA THR A 34 3.03 -4.01 1.08
C THR A 34 3.55 -4.81 -0.11
N GLY A 35 3.39 -6.14 -0.05
CA GLY A 35 3.69 -7.01 -1.18
C GLY A 35 2.66 -6.86 -2.29
N ILE A 36 3.10 -7.01 -3.55
CA ILE A 36 2.23 -7.11 -4.72
C ILE A 36 2.66 -8.31 -5.56
N ASP A 37 1.71 -9.04 -6.14
CA ASP A 37 2.00 -10.13 -7.07
C ASP A 37 2.49 -9.55 -8.40
N THR A 38 3.79 -9.63 -8.65
CA THR A 38 4.42 -9.07 -9.86
C THR A 38 4.14 -9.88 -11.12
N ASN A 39 3.64 -11.12 -11.01
CA ASN A 39 3.16 -11.88 -12.18
C ASN A 39 1.80 -11.36 -12.65
N ARG A 40 0.98 -10.87 -11.72
CA ARG A 40 -0.33 -10.28 -12.02
C ARG A 40 -0.24 -8.79 -12.33
N PHE A 41 0.59 -8.05 -11.59
CA PHE A 41 0.75 -6.62 -11.67
C PHE A 41 2.14 -6.29 -12.21
N SER A 42 2.29 -6.42 -13.52
CA SER A 42 3.47 -6.01 -14.27
C SER A 42 3.16 -4.80 -15.15
N PRO A 43 4.18 -3.98 -15.52
CA PRO A 43 4.00 -2.96 -16.54
C PRO A 43 3.43 -3.56 -17.84
N GLY A 44 2.52 -2.83 -18.49
CA GLY A 44 1.92 -3.20 -19.77
C GLY A 44 1.84 -2.01 -20.72
N ASP A 45 1.19 -2.17 -21.87
CA ASP A 45 0.98 -1.08 -22.83
C ASP A 45 -0.07 -0.08 -22.32
N LYS A 46 0.33 1.18 -22.19
CA LYS A 46 -0.53 2.27 -21.70
C LYS A 46 -1.72 2.55 -22.64
N HIS A 47 -1.52 2.48 -23.96
CA HIS A 47 -2.57 2.75 -24.94
C HIS A 47 -3.59 1.60 -24.99
N GLU A 48 -3.13 0.36 -24.87
CA GLU A 48 -4.04 -0.79 -24.73
C GLU A 48 -4.90 -0.68 -23.47
N ALA A 49 -4.29 -0.34 -22.33
CA ALA A 49 -5.03 -0.13 -21.09
C ALA A 49 -6.08 0.99 -21.21
N ARG A 50 -5.75 2.10 -21.89
CA ARG A 50 -6.70 3.19 -22.16
C ARG A 50 -7.87 2.72 -23.00
N ARG A 51 -7.61 2.04 -24.12
CA ARG A 51 -8.67 1.49 -24.99
C ARG A 51 -9.59 0.51 -24.25
N ALA A 52 -9.01 -0.40 -23.46
CA ALA A 52 -9.79 -1.38 -22.69
C ALA A 52 -10.74 -0.73 -21.66
N LEU A 53 -10.37 0.45 -21.14
CA LEU A 53 -11.16 1.23 -20.19
C LEU A 53 -12.02 2.31 -20.85
N GLY A 54 -11.99 2.45 -22.18
CA GLY A 54 -12.70 3.51 -22.91
C GLY A 54 -12.19 4.93 -22.62
N LEU A 55 -10.92 5.06 -22.22
CA LEU A 55 -10.33 6.35 -21.87
C LEU A 55 -9.76 7.06 -23.11
N PRO A 56 -9.79 8.41 -23.16
CA PRO A 56 -9.22 9.16 -24.29
C PRO A 56 -7.71 8.92 -24.45
N GLU A 57 -7.26 8.73 -25.69
CA GLU A 57 -5.86 8.42 -25.98
C GLU A 57 -4.91 9.61 -25.77
N ASP A 58 -5.38 10.84 -25.98
CA ASP A 58 -4.55 12.06 -25.97
C ASP A 58 -4.88 13.03 -24.81
N ALA A 59 -5.65 12.59 -23.82
CA ALA A 59 -5.98 13.40 -22.65
C ALA A 59 -5.01 13.19 -21.48
N PHE A 60 -4.88 14.24 -20.67
CA PHE A 60 -4.41 14.13 -19.30
C PHE A 60 -5.47 13.41 -18.46
N ILE A 61 -5.07 12.37 -17.73
CA ILE A 61 -5.97 11.52 -16.93
C ILE A 61 -5.53 11.62 -15.48
N PHE A 62 -6.47 11.96 -14.60
CA PHE A 62 -6.31 11.88 -13.15
C PHE A 62 -7.23 10.78 -12.62
N GLY A 63 -6.66 9.83 -11.88
CA GLY A 63 -7.39 8.69 -11.31
C GLY A 63 -7.25 8.66 -9.79
N ILE A 64 -8.34 8.35 -9.11
CA ILE A 64 -8.37 8.10 -7.67
C ILE A 64 -8.81 6.66 -7.46
N ILE A 65 -8.06 5.90 -6.68
CA ILE A 65 -8.46 4.59 -6.17
C ILE A 65 -8.53 4.74 -4.66
N ALA A 66 -9.75 4.72 -4.12
CA ALA A 66 -10.04 4.82 -2.71
C ALA A 66 -11.19 3.86 -2.37
N THR A 67 -11.18 3.34 -1.15
CA THR A 67 -12.23 2.47 -0.57
C THR A 67 -12.88 3.15 0.61
#